data_AF-A0A5D6Y102-F1
#
_entry.id   AF-A0A5D6Y102-F1
#
_cell.length_a   1.000
_cell.length_b   1.000
_cell.length_c   1.000
_cell.angle_alpha   90.00
_cell.angle_beta   90.00
_cell.angle_gamma   90.00
#
_symmetry.space_group_name_H-M   'P 1'
#
loop_
_entity.id
_entity.type
_entity.pdbx_description
1 polymer ?
#
loop_
_entity_poly.entity_id
_entity_poly.type
_entity_poly.pdbx_seq_one_letter_code
_entity_poly.pdbx_strand_id
1 'polypeptide(L)'
;MLQTTSPLSRATAANNVDDASAAYFAAAVRDVTRTITEKCELLGRMLRASAARLESAQHVVQGTILSQTPLLSEMDRVFAHLQATCVDPEMVAGESGKTLFDFVDAETVQSLQQDAAEQTKEVEELLATHQHALDRIASIYAFFQSFEKTHAQEMRILEDHPAHGADAKQLEALYTTAVCFFVDMEQCDRFLRHYFTTINDIHPHYDALFAETQTLFEELRSLRDFYHHFLGSHMKLAPELERRRQYERHVTQIIEETRRKLAALDEEESAVRVAFCDEHARFLPASLCPQIKVGFGVRWRSPS
;
A
#
# COMPACT_ATOMS: atom_id res chain seq x y z
N MET A 1 -17.90 94.44 27.63
CA MET A 1 -17.91 94.19 26.18
C MET A 1 -18.15 92.70 25.96
N LEU A 2 -19.37 92.32 25.58
CA LEU A 2 -19.72 90.95 25.21
C LEU A 2 -19.50 90.81 23.70
N GLN A 3 -18.47 90.05 23.29
CA GLN A 3 -18.26 89.73 21.88
C GLN A 3 -19.30 88.69 21.44
N THR A 4 -20.24 89.13 20.61
CA THR A 4 -21.19 88.27 19.89
C THR A 4 -20.45 87.59 18.74
N THR A 5 -20.13 86.30 18.88
CA THR A 5 -19.61 85.48 17.80
C THR A 5 -20.71 85.21 16.76
N SER A 6 -20.40 85.48 15.49
CA SER A 6 -21.34 85.40 14.38
C SER A 6 -21.70 83.94 14.03
N PRO A 7 -22.99 83.58 13.88
CA PRO A 7 -23.44 82.20 13.65
C PRO A 7 -22.92 81.57 12.35
N LEU A 8 -22.58 82.36 11.32
CA LEU A 8 -22.02 81.86 10.06
C LEU A 8 -20.60 81.28 10.20
N SER A 9 -19.78 81.80 11.12
CA SER A 9 -18.43 81.27 11.37
C SER A 9 -18.44 79.96 12.16
N ARG A 10 -19.54 79.67 12.86
CA ARG A 10 -19.72 78.43 13.63
C ARG A 10 -20.19 77.27 12.73
N ALA A 11 -20.99 77.57 11.71
CA ALA A 11 -21.47 76.59 10.73
C ALA A 11 -20.36 76.09 9.79
N THR A 12 -19.48 76.97 9.31
CA THR A 12 -18.31 76.56 8.50
C THR A 12 -17.27 75.79 9.30
N ALA A 13 -17.06 76.13 10.58
CA ALA A 13 -16.19 75.35 11.46
C ALA A 13 -16.75 73.95 11.76
N ALA A 14 -18.07 73.80 11.95
CA ALA A 14 -18.71 72.50 12.15
C ALA A 14 -18.62 71.60 10.90
N ASN A 15 -18.91 72.16 9.71
CA ASN A 15 -18.81 71.41 8.46
C ASN A 15 -17.38 70.94 8.15
N ASN A 16 -16.36 71.73 8.51
CA ASN A 16 -14.95 71.33 8.31
C ASN A 16 -14.51 70.20 9.25
N VAL A 17 -15.10 70.09 10.44
CA VAL A 17 -14.80 69.00 11.40
C VAL A 17 -15.45 67.69 10.96
N ASP A 18 -16.70 67.76 10.48
CA ASP A 18 -17.42 66.59 9.97
C ASP A 18 -16.77 66.03 8.69
N ASP A 19 -16.27 66.90 7.79
CA ASP A 19 -15.59 66.48 6.55
C ASP A 19 -14.22 65.83 6.84
N ALA A 20 -13.47 66.37 7.82
CA ALA A 20 -12.21 65.76 8.27
C ALA A 20 -12.43 64.39 8.95
N SER A 21 -13.50 64.25 9.74
CA SER A 21 -13.86 62.99 10.38
C SER A 21 -14.32 61.94 9.36
N ALA A 22 -15.15 62.33 8.38
CA ALA A 22 -15.57 61.47 7.28
C ALA A 22 -14.36 60.99 6.45
N ALA A 23 -13.44 61.88 6.12
CA ALA A 23 -12.21 61.52 5.39
C ALA A 23 -11.33 60.53 6.17
N TYR A 24 -11.22 60.70 7.49
CA TYR A 24 -10.49 59.76 8.36
C TYR A 24 -11.14 58.37 8.35
N PHE A 25 -12.45 58.27 8.61
CA PHE A 25 -13.14 56.98 8.63
C PHE A 25 -13.14 56.31 7.24
N ALA A 26 -13.30 57.08 6.17
CA ALA A 26 -13.22 56.55 4.81
C ALA A 26 -11.83 55.96 4.50
N ALA A 27 -10.75 56.58 4.98
CA ALA A 27 -9.40 56.04 4.85
C ALA A 27 -9.21 54.78 5.72
N ALA A 28 -9.66 54.83 6.97
CA ALA A 28 -9.53 53.72 7.92
C ALA A 28 -10.31 52.46 7.47
N VAL A 29 -11.54 52.63 6.97
CA VAL A 29 -12.35 51.55 6.37
C VAL A 29 -11.62 50.95 5.17
N ARG A 30 -11.10 51.80 4.27
CA ARG A 30 -10.35 51.32 3.09
C ARG A 30 -9.14 50.48 3.48
N ASP A 31 -8.38 50.89 4.49
CA ASP A 31 -7.20 50.16 4.93
C ASP A 31 -7.57 48.83 5.59
N VAL A 32 -8.56 48.80 6.49
CA VAL A 32 -9.01 47.56 7.14
C VAL A 32 -9.59 46.59 6.10
N THR A 33 -10.46 47.06 5.21
CA THR A 33 -11.05 46.19 4.18
C THR A 33 -9.98 45.68 3.20
N ARG A 34 -8.98 46.50 2.84
CA ARG A 34 -7.83 46.02 2.04
C ARG A 34 -7.14 44.85 2.72
N THR A 35 -6.85 44.96 4.02
CA THR A 35 -6.22 43.87 4.78
C THR A 35 -7.11 42.62 4.84
N ILE A 36 -8.43 42.78 5.03
CA ILE A 36 -9.40 41.67 5.02
C ILE A 36 -9.35 40.96 3.66
N THR A 37 -9.44 41.69 2.55
CA THR A 37 -9.41 41.15 1.19
C THR A 37 -8.08 40.44 0.89
N GLU A 38 -6.94 41.04 1.23
CA GLU A 38 -5.63 40.40 1.05
C GLU A 38 -5.52 39.07 1.82
N LYS A 39 -6.03 39.02 3.05
CA LYS A 39 -6.11 37.78 3.84
C LYS A 39 -7.05 36.76 3.21
N CYS A 40 -8.23 37.17 2.72
CA CYS A 40 -9.17 36.31 2.00
C CYS A 40 -8.50 35.68 0.76
N GLU A 41 -7.84 36.49 -0.06
CA GLU A 41 -7.17 36.01 -1.28
C GLU A 41 -6.07 35.01 -0.96
N LEU A 42 -5.22 35.32 0.03
CA LEU A 42 -4.15 34.42 0.47
C LEU A 42 -4.72 33.09 0.97
N LEU A 43 -5.71 33.14 1.87
CA LEU A 43 -6.35 31.95 2.41
C LEU A 43 -7.01 31.11 1.32
N GLY A 44 -7.70 31.76 0.38
CA GLY A 44 -8.32 31.10 -0.77
C GLY A 44 -7.31 30.39 -1.67
N ARG A 45 -6.13 30.98 -1.91
CA ARG A 45 -5.04 30.31 -2.66
C ARG A 45 -4.52 29.09 -1.91
N MET A 46 -4.26 29.22 -0.60
CA MET A 46 -3.76 28.11 0.22
C MET A 46 -4.77 26.95 0.30
N LEU A 47 -6.05 27.27 0.48
CA LEU A 47 -7.13 26.29 0.52
C LEU A 47 -7.21 25.49 -0.79
N ARG A 48 -7.21 26.17 -1.94
CA ARG A 48 -7.24 25.50 -3.26
C ARG A 48 -6.02 24.62 -3.49
N ALA A 49 -4.82 25.12 -3.15
CA ALA A 49 -3.59 24.34 -3.30
C ALA A 49 -3.57 23.10 -2.40
N SER A 50 -4.13 23.19 -1.19
CA SER A 50 -4.24 22.06 -0.28
C SER A 50 -5.33 21.07 -0.70
N ALA A 51 -6.48 21.55 -1.18
CA ALA A 51 -7.54 20.70 -1.71
C ALA A 51 -7.08 19.89 -2.94
N ALA A 52 -6.38 20.51 -3.88
CA ALA A 52 -5.81 19.81 -5.03
C ALA A 52 -4.80 18.72 -4.63
N ARG A 53 -4.04 18.94 -3.55
CA ARG A 53 -3.13 17.93 -3.00
C ARG A 53 -3.88 16.77 -2.35
N LEU A 54 -4.92 17.05 -1.57
CA LEU A 54 -5.77 15.99 -1.02
C LEU A 54 -6.42 15.16 -2.14
N GLU A 55 -6.97 15.80 -3.17
CA GLU A 55 -7.58 15.11 -4.31
C GLU A 55 -6.57 14.21 -5.02
N SER A 56 -5.34 14.72 -5.25
CA SER A 56 -4.26 13.91 -5.81
C SER A 56 -3.92 12.69 -4.92
N ALA A 57 -3.84 12.89 -3.60
CA ALA A 57 -3.57 11.81 -2.65
C ALA A 57 -4.70 10.76 -2.66
N GLN A 58 -5.96 11.20 -2.62
CA GLN A 58 -7.12 10.33 -2.72
C GLN A 58 -7.12 9.51 -4.02
N HIS A 59 -6.77 10.14 -5.15
CA HIS A 59 -6.67 9.44 -6.43
C HIS A 59 -5.58 8.37 -6.41
N VAL A 60 -4.40 8.67 -5.84
CA VAL A 60 -3.33 7.66 -5.67
C VAL A 60 -3.84 6.51 -4.81
N VAL A 61 -4.38 6.79 -3.62
CA VAL A 61 -4.88 5.76 -2.69
C VAL A 61 -5.96 4.89 -3.33
N GLN A 62 -6.92 5.49 -4.03
CA GLN A 62 -7.99 4.75 -4.71
C GLN A 62 -7.45 3.89 -5.86
N GLY A 63 -6.51 4.43 -6.64
CA GLY A 63 -5.96 3.78 -7.82
C GLY A 63 -4.95 2.68 -7.50
N THR A 64 -4.13 2.85 -6.47
CA THR A 64 -3.01 1.96 -6.16
C THR A 64 -3.24 1.12 -4.91
N ILE A 65 -3.77 1.67 -3.82
CA ILE A 65 -3.85 0.94 -2.54
C ILE A 65 -5.18 0.20 -2.42
N LEU A 66 -6.31 0.93 -2.51
CA LEU A 66 -7.64 0.34 -2.30
C LEU A 66 -8.05 -0.63 -3.41
N SER A 67 -7.53 -0.43 -4.62
CA SER A 67 -7.69 -1.38 -5.72
C SER A 67 -7.02 -2.74 -5.44
N GLN A 68 -6.05 -2.78 -4.53
CA GLN A 68 -5.30 -3.97 -4.14
C GLN A 68 -5.84 -4.67 -2.89
N THR A 69 -6.73 -4.04 -2.11
CA THR A 69 -7.37 -4.64 -0.93
C THR A 69 -7.99 -6.04 -1.17
N PRO A 70 -8.60 -6.35 -2.34
CA PRO A 70 -9.08 -7.70 -2.62
C PRO A 70 -8.01 -8.80 -2.52
N LEU A 71 -6.73 -8.45 -2.70
CA LEU A 71 -5.60 -9.37 -2.59
C LEU A 71 -5.52 -10.06 -1.23
N LEU A 72 -5.89 -9.37 -0.15
CA LEU A 72 -5.92 -9.96 1.19
C LEU A 72 -6.90 -11.13 1.25
N SER A 73 -8.10 -10.93 0.70
CA SER A 73 -9.12 -12.00 0.62
C SER A 73 -8.75 -13.12 -0.35
N GLU A 74 -7.97 -12.81 -1.39
CA GLU A 74 -7.43 -13.82 -2.30
C GLU A 74 -6.38 -14.70 -1.61
N MET A 75 -5.50 -14.09 -0.82
CA MET A 75 -4.51 -14.83 -0.02
C MET A 75 -5.20 -15.78 0.96
N ASP A 76 -6.23 -15.32 1.67
CA ASP A 76 -7.01 -16.16 2.59
C ASP A 76 -7.64 -17.36 1.87
N ARG A 77 -8.12 -17.17 0.63
CA ARG A 77 -8.65 -18.27 -0.20
C ARG A 77 -7.57 -19.27 -0.58
N VAL A 78 -6.37 -18.80 -0.93
CA VAL A 78 -5.23 -19.67 -1.22
C VAL A 78 -4.85 -20.49 0.02
N PHE A 79 -4.81 -19.86 1.19
CA PHE A 79 -4.52 -20.53 2.45
C PHE A 79 -5.57 -21.57 2.81
N ALA A 80 -6.85 -21.24 2.66
CA ALA A 80 -7.94 -22.20 2.84
C ALA A 80 -7.82 -23.40 1.88
N HIS A 81 -7.39 -23.16 0.63
CA HIS A 81 -7.17 -24.23 -0.34
C HIS A 81 -5.97 -25.12 0.02
N LEU A 82 -4.88 -24.53 0.51
CA LEU A 82 -3.72 -25.27 1.01
C LEU A 82 -4.09 -26.14 2.21
N GLN A 83 -4.89 -25.62 3.15
CA GLN A 83 -5.39 -26.36 4.32
C GLN A 83 -6.33 -27.50 3.93
N ALA A 84 -7.16 -27.30 2.90
CA ALA A 84 -8.07 -28.34 2.41
C ALA A 84 -7.37 -29.45 1.60
N THR A 85 -6.13 -29.21 1.15
CA THR A 85 -5.40 -30.15 0.29
C THR A 85 -4.52 -31.07 1.14
N CYS A 86 -4.99 -32.30 1.38
CA CYS A 86 -4.23 -33.34 2.05
C CYS A 86 -3.02 -33.78 1.21
N VAL A 87 -1.91 -34.09 1.89
CA VAL A 87 -0.71 -34.67 1.29
C VAL A 87 -0.74 -36.17 1.48
N ASP A 88 -0.37 -36.91 0.43
CA ASP A 88 -0.25 -38.37 0.50
C ASP A 88 0.79 -38.77 1.56
N PRO A 89 0.45 -39.62 2.56
CA PRO A 89 1.39 -40.09 3.57
C PRO A 89 2.67 -40.70 2.99
N GLU A 90 2.62 -41.33 1.81
CA GLU A 90 3.80 -41.88 1.15
C GLU A 90 4.82 -40.80 0.76
N MET A 91 4.38 -39.55 0.61
CA MET A 91 5.23 -38.40 0.28
C MET A 91 5.85 -37.74 1.52
N VAL A 92 5.33 -38.04 2.71
CA VAL A 92 5.71 -37.40 3.98
C VAL A 92 6.14 -38.43 5.03
N ALA A 93 6.92 -39.42 4.60
CA ALA A 93 7.49 -40.47 5.46
C ALA A 93 6.44 -41.23 6.32
N GLY A 94 5.21 -41.34 5.82
CA GLY A 94 4.11 -42.04 6.48
C GLY A 94 3.29 -41.20 7.45
N GLU A 95 3.56 -39.90 7.59
CA GLU A 95 2.76 -39.01 8.45
C GLU A 95 1.36 -38.81 7.87
N SER A 96 0.32 -39.18 8.62
CA SER A 96 -1.07 -39.02 8.22
C SER A 96 -1.64 -37.67 8.66
N GLY A 97 -2.53 -37.09 7.84
CA GLY A 97 -3.27 -35.88 8.19
C GLY A 97 -2.52 -34.58 7.92
N LYS A 98 -1.35 -34.64 7.26
CA LYS A 98 -0.64 -33.47 6.77
C LYS A 98 -1.37 -32.86 5.57
N THR A 99 -1.33 -31.54 5.51
CA THR A 99 -1.89 -30.71 4.45
C THR A 99 -0.77 -29.91 3.79
N LEU A 100 -1.02 -29.35 2.61
CA LEU A 100 -0.03 -28.48 1.97
C LEU A 100 0.31 -27.23 2.80
N PHE A 101 -0.62 -26.81 3.66
CA PHE A 101 -0.43 -25.69 4.55
C PHE A 101 0.69 -25.93 5.59
N ASP A 102 0.91 -27.18 6.01
CA ASP A 102 1.96 -27.53 6.98
C ASP A 102 3.40 -27.31 6.44
N PHE A 103 3.54 -27.05 5.14
CA PHE A 103 4.81 -26.81 4.46
C PHE A 103 5.03 -25.33 4.12
N VAL A 104 4.16 -24.45 4.61
CA VAL A 104 4.17 -23.02 4.31
C VAL A 104 4.41 -22.22 5.59
N ASP A 105 5.19 -21.16 5.48
CA ASP A 105 5.38 -20.17 6.56
C ASP A 105 4.17 -19.23 6.65
N ALA A 106 3.09 -19.74 7.23
CA ALA A 106 1.83 -19.01 7.34
C ALA A 106 1.91 -17.83 8.32
N GLU A 107 2.76 -17.92 9.36
CA GLU A 107 2.91 -16.87 10.36
C GLU A 107 3.49 -15.60 9.73
N THR A 108 4.55 -15.73 8.93
CA THR A 108 5.15 -14.59 8.22
C THR A 108 4.17 -13.95 7.24
N VAL A 109 3.40 -14.75 6.50
CA VAL A 109 2.42 -14.23 5.53
C VAL A 109 1.25 -13.53 6.23
N GLN A 110 0.77 -14.07 7.34
CA GLN A 110 -0.28 -13.43 8.14
C GLN A 110 0.20 -12.10 8.74
N SER A 111 1.46 -12.03 9.19
CA SER A 111 2.07 -10.77 9.62
C SER A 111 2.05 -9.74 8.49
N LEU A 112 2.47 -10.11 7.29
CA LEU A 112 2.45 -9.21 6.12
C LEU A 112 1.03 -8.76 5.73
N GLN A 113 0.04 -9.66 5.82
CA GLN A 113 -1.38 -9.31 5.59
C GLN A 113 -1.88 -8.31 6.64
N GLN A 114 -1.51 -8.50 7.90
CA GLN A 114 -1.86 -7.59 8.99
C GLN A 114 -1.19 -6.23 8.79
N ASP A 115 0.11 -6.20 8.50
CA ASP A 115 0.87 -4.98 8.25
C ASP A 115 0.25 -4.19 7.07
N ALA A 116 -0.08 -4.86 5.96
CA ALA A 116 -0.73 -4.23 4.82
C ALA A 116 -2.12 -3.66 5.16
N ALA A 117 -2.90 -4.35 6.00
CA ALA A 117 -4.21 -3.89 6.45
C ALA A 117 -4.10 -2.68 7.40
N GLU A 118 -3.15 -2.71 8.33
CA GLU A 118 -2.87 -1.61 9.26
C GLU A 118 -2.39 -0.36 8.52
N GLN A 119 -1.45 -0.52 7.58
CA GLN A 119 -0.95 0.57 6.73
C GLN A 119 -2.05 1.18 5.85
N THR A 120 -2.92 0.35 5.27
CA THR A 120 -4.09 0.83 4.52
C THR A 120 -4.99 1.70 5.41
N LYS A 121 -5.25 1.26 6.64
CA LYS A 121 -6.07 2.00 7.60
C LYS A 121 -5.41 3.31 8.03
N GLU A 122 -4.09 3.32 8.26
CA GLU A 122 -3.34 4.53 8.58
C GLU A 122 -3.43 5.59 7.47
N VAL A 123 -3.33 5.15 6.21
CA VAL A 123 -3.54 6.02 5.05
C VAL A 123 -4.96 6.61 5.03
N GLU A 124 -5.99 5.81 5.30
CA GLU A 124 -7.38 6.29 5.38
C GLU A 124 -7.56 7.32 6.50
N GLU A 125 -6.97 7.09 7.67
CA GLU A 125 -7.02 8.02 8.81
C GLU A 125 -6.31 9.35 8.52
N LEU A 126 -5.18 9.32 7.81
CA LEU A 126 -4.48 10.53 7.36
C LEU A 126 -5.28 11.32 6.33
N LEU A 127 -5.91 10.64 5.35
CA LEU A 127 -6.82 11.28 4.40
C LEU A 127 -8.01 11.92 5.12
N ALA A 128 -8.62 11.23 6.08
CA ALA A 128 -9.72 11.76 6.88
C ALA A 128 -9.30 12.99 7.70
N THR A 129 -8.10 12.96 8.30
CA THR A 129 -7.55 14.08 9.07
C THR A 129 -7.28 15.30 8.18
N HIS A 130 -6.71 15.10 6.99
CA HIS A 130 -6.49 16.17 6.01
C HIS A 130 -7.82 16.76 5.52
N GLN A 131 -8.80 15.91 5.18
CA GLN A 131 -10.14 16.35 4.79
C GLN A 131 -10.79 17.18 5.90
N HIS A 132 -10.72 16.70 7.15
CA HIS A 132 -11.26 17.42 8.29
C HIS A 132 -10.62 18.81 8.44
N ALA A 133 -9.29 18.90 8.38
CA ALA A 133 -8.58 20.17 8.46
C ALA A 133 -9.02 21.13 7.33
N LEU A 134 -9.17 20.62 6.11
CA LEU A 134 -9.67 21.39 4.96
C LEU A 134 -11.09 21.90 5.15
N ASP A 135 -12.01 21.09 5.64
CA ASP A 135 -13.40 21.48 5.88
C ASP A 135 -13.49 22.62 6.91
N ARG A 136 -12.62 22.57 7.94
CA ARG A 136 -12.53 23.62 8.96
C ARG A 136 -11.94 24.90 8.39
N ILE A 137 -10.89 24.81 7.57
CA ILE A 137 -10.33 25.98 6.85
C ILE A 137 -11.36 26.57 5.88
N ALA A 138 -12.09 25.73 5.14
CA ALA A 138 -13.13 26.16 4.21
C ALA A 138 -14.28 26.89 4.92
N SER A 139 -14.67 26.41 6.12
CA SER A 139 -15.67 27.08 6.97
C SER A 139 -15.19 28.47 7.42
N ILE A 140 -13.93 28.59 7.85
CA ILE A 140 -13.33 29.88 8.23
C ILE A 140 -13.23 30.79 7.00
N TYR A 141 -12.85 30.27 5.84
CA TYR A 141 -12.79 31.02 4.60
C TYR A 141 -14.18 31.54 4.17
N ALA A 142 -15.23 30.73 4.31
CA ALA A 142 -16.60 31.15 4.05
C ALA A 142 -17.06 32.27 4.99
N PHE A 143 -16.64 32.21 6.26
CA PHE A 143 -16.83 33.31 7.22
C PHE A 143 -16.10 34.57 6.74
N PHE A 144 -14.84 34.48 6.31
CA PHE A 144 -14.07 35.62 5.80
C PHE A 144 -14.75 36.28 4.58
N GLN A 145 -15.25 35.48 3.64
CA GLN A 145 -16.00 35.96 2.48
C GLN A 145 -17.36 36.60 2.83
N SER A 146 -17.92 36.31 4.01
CA SER A 146 -19.24 36.84 4.39
C SER A 146 -19.22 38.36 4.56
N PHE A 147 -18.09 38.93 4.99
CA PHE A 147 -17.91 40.38 5.13
C PHE A 147 -17.98 41.08 3.77
N GLU A 148 -17.19 40.60 2.80
CA GLU A 148 -17.21 41.15 1.44
C GLU A 148 -18.59 41.04 0.80
N LYS A 149 -19.31 39.92 1.00
CA LYS A 149 -20.67 39.75 0.47
C LYS A 149 -21.68 40.68 1.11
N THR A 150 -21.59 40.88 2.42
CA THR A 150 -22.55 41.69 3.19
C THR A 150 -22.33 43.18 2.95
N HIS A 151 -21.08 43.61 2.81
CA HIS A 151 -20.71 45.03 2.71
C HIS A 151 -20.22 45.45 1.31
N ALA A 152 -20.44 44.62 0.28
CA ALA A 152 -19.99 44.88 -1.09
C ALA A 152 -20.50 46.23 -1.63
N GLN A 153 -21.74 46.60 -1.28
CA GLN A 153 -22.36 47.81 -1.78
C GLN A 153 -21.78 49.05 -1.10
N GLU A 154 -21.63 49.04 0.22
CA GLU A 154 -21.02 50.15 0.97
C GLU A 154 -19.56 50.35 0.57
N MET A 155 -18.82 49.25 0.35
CA MET A 155 -17.43 49.29 -0.10
C MET A 155 -17.29 49.89 -1.51
N ARG A 156 -18.17 49.54 -2.46
CA ARG A 156 -18.18 50.14 -3.81
C ARG A 156 -18.45 51.65 -3.79
N ILE A 157 -19.40 52.09 -2.96
CA ILE A 157 -19.71 53.52 -2.81
C ILE A 157 -18.50 54.29 -2.29
N LEU A 158 -17.74 53.69 -1.37
CA LEU A 158 -16.50 54.23 -0.81
C LEU A 158 -15.34 54.32 -1.81
N GLU A 159 -15.27 53.39 -2.77
CA GLU A 159 -14.30 53.40 -3.87
C GLU A 159 -14.63 54.47 -4.90
N ASP A 160 -15.91 54.64 -5.23
CA ASP A 160 -16.36 55.60 -6.26
C ASP A 160 -16.41 57.05 -5.75
N HIS A 161 -16.65 57.28 -4.45
CA HIS A 161 -16.86 58.62 -3.86
C HIS A 161 -16.03 58.83 -2.58
N PRO A 162 -14.78 59.32 -2.69
CA PRO A 162 -13.78 59.19 -1.62
C PRO A 162 -13.96 60.03 -0.35
N ALA A 163 -14.94 60.95 -0.27
CA ALA A 163 -15.27 61.70 0.97
C ALA A 163 -16.48 62.65 0.84
N HIS A 164 -16.73 63.21 -0.36
CA HIS A 164 -17.67 64.32 -0.50
C HIS A 164 -19.13 63.85 -0.51
N GLY A 165 -19.77 63.88 0.66
CA GLY A 165 -21.20 63.61 0.83
C GLY A 165 -21.55 62.31 1.56
N ALA A 166 -20.54 61.55 2.01
CA ALA A 166 -20.77 60.39 2.88
C ALA A 166 -21.10 60.85 4.30
N ASP A 167 -22.16 60.31 4.90
CA ASP A 167 -22.50 60.56 6.30
C ASP A 167 -21.40 59.98 7.20
N ALA A 168 -20.68 60.85 7.92
CA ALA A 168 -19.60 60.46 8.82
C ALA A 168 -20.04 59.36 9.81
N LYS A 169 -21.31 59.35 10.21
CA LYS A 169 -21.88 58.33 11.12
C LYS A 169 -22.00 56.96 10.47
N GLN A 170 -22.32 56.90 9.18
CA GLN A 170 -22.39 55.64 8.43
C GLN A 170 -20.98 55.06 8.25
N LEU A 171 -20.00 55.91 7.97
CA LEU A 171 -18.59 55.52 7.88
C LEU A 171 -18.02 55.04 9.21
N GLU A 172 -18.36 55.70 10.32
CA GLU A 172 -17.99 55.27 11.68
C GLU A 172 -18.61 53.90 12.04
N ALA A 173 -19.87 53.68 11.68
CA ALA A 173 -20.55 52.40 11.91
C ALA A 173 -19.94 51.27 11.08
N LEU A 174 -19.63 51.53 9.81
CA LEU A 174 -18.95 50.57 8.94
C LEU A 174 -17.52 50.28 9.43
N TYR A 175 -16.78 51.30 9.86
CA TYR A 175 -15.46 51.14 10.47
C TYR A 175 -15.52 50.26 11.72
N THR A 176 -16.45 50.54 12.63
CA THR A 176 -16.64 49.73 13.84
C THR A 176 -16.94 48.27 13.49
N THR A 177 -17.82 48.05 12.50
CA THR A 177 -18.15 46.70 12.00
C THR A 177 -16.92 46.00 11.40
N ALA A 178 -16.15 46.69 10.57
CA ALA A 178 -14.92 46.19 9.95
C ALA A 178 -13.86 45.83 11.01
N VAL A 179 -13.68 46.67 12.04
CA VAL A 179 -12.75 46.40 13.14
C VAL A 179 -13.19 45.20 13.97
N CYS A 180 -14.48 45.09 14.32
CA CYS A 180 -15.01 43.91 15.01
C CYS A 180 -14.77 42.64 14.19
N PHE A 181 -15.08 42.67 12.89
CA PHE A 181 -14.82 41.55 11.99
C PHE A 181 -13.34 41.18 11.91
N PHE A 182 -12.46 42.18 11.81
CA PHE A 182 -11.01 41.97 11.80
C PHE A 182 -10.52 41.29 13.08
N VAL A 183 -11.05 41.66 14.24
CA VAL A 183 -10.74 41.00 15.52
C VAL A 183 -11.18 39.53 15.50
N ASP A 184 -12.35 39.20 14.94
CA ASP A 184 -12.80 37.82 14.79
C ASP A 184 -11.90 37.02 13.82
N MET A 185 -11.40 37.66 12.76
CA MET A 185 -10.40 37.05 11.86
C MET A 185 -9.10 36.74 12.58
N GLU A 186 -8.59 37.65 13.42
CA GLU A 186 -7.37 37.42 14.22
C GLU A 186 -7.54 36.26 15.22
N GLN A 187 -8.75 36.06 15.75
CA GLN A 187 -9.06 34.89 16.56
C GLN A 187 -9.03 33.60 15.72
N CYS A 188 -9.54 33.66 14.49
CA CYS A 188 -9.51 32.55 13.54
C CYS A 188 -8.09 32.17 13.11
N ASP A 189 -7.14 33.12 13.08
CA ASP A 189 -5.75 32.87 12.65
C ASP A 189 -5.05 31.77 13.48
N ARG A 190 -5.37 31.64 14.77
CA ARG A 190 -4.82 30.56 15.60
C ARG A 190 -5.27 29.18 15.12
N PHE A 191 -6.55 29.05 14.76
CA PHE A 191 -7.11 27.81 14.23
C PHE A 191 -6.57 27.51 12.84
N LEU A 192 -6.49 28.52 11.97
CA LEU A 192 -5.89 28.38 10.64
C LEU A 192 -4.46 27.87 10.71
N ARG A 193 -3.62 28.46 11.58
CA ARG A 193 -2.25 27.99 11.79
C ARG A 193 -2.22 26.55 12.22
N HIS A 194 -3.05 26.15 13.19
CA HIS A 194 -3.12 24.77 13.64
C HIS A 194 -3.46 23.81 12.49
N TYR A 195 -4.53 24.07 11.74
CA TYR A 195 -4.94 23.19 10.63
C TYR A 195 -3.91 23.16 9.49
N PHE A 196 -3.28 24.29 9.15
CA PHE A 196 -2.22 24.30 8.14
C PHE A 196 -0.95 23.58 8.62
N THR A 197 -0.60 23.67 9.90
CA THR A 197 0.47 22.86 10.47
C THR A 197 0.14 21.38 10.35
N THR A 198 -1.05 20.94 10.77
CA THR A 198 -1.52 19.55 10.60
C THR A 198 -1.41 19.08 9.16
N ILE A 199 -1.89 19.87 8.20
CA ILE A 199 -1.80 19.54 6.77
C ILE A 199 -0.34 19.43 6.30
N ASN A 200 0.52 20.37 6.70
CA ASN A 200 1.93 20.35 6.32
C ASN A 200 2.69 19.18 6.93
N ASP A 201 2.31 18.74 8.14
CA ASP A 201 2.89 17.57 8.79
C ASP A 201 2.43 16.27 8.11
N ILE A 202 1.18 16.21 7.60
CA ILE A 202 0.65 15.04 6.88
C ILE A 202 1.35 14.83 5.53
N HIS A 203 1.73 15.89 4.82
CA HIS A 203 2.21 15.74 3.43
C HIS A 203 3.44 14.84 3.26
N PRO A 204 4.54 15.00 4.04
CA PRO A 204 5.68 14.09 3.95
C PRO A 204 5.33 12.63 4.26
N HIS A 205 4.28 12.40 5.05
CA HIS A 205 3.84 11.05 5.41
C HIS A 205 3.14 10.32 4.26
N TYR A 206 2.49 11.03 3.34
CA TYR A 206 1.86 10.39 2.18
C TYR A 206 2.87 9.61 1.34
N ASP A 207 3.96 10.26 0.94
CA ASP A 207 4.92 9.63 0.01
C ASP A 207 5.57 8.38 0.63
N ALA A 208 5.91 8.45 1.93
CA ALA A 208 6.48 7.32 2.66
C ALA A 208 5.47 6.17 2.79
N LEU A 209 4.28 6.46 3.34
CA LEU A 209 3.26 5.43 3.58
C LEU A 209 2.75 4.81 2.29
N PHE A 210 2.62 5.59 1.21
CA PHE A 210 2.22 5.05 -0.09
C PHE A 210 3.25 4.08 -0.65
N ALA A 211 4.54 4.42 -0.56
CA ALA A 211 5.61 3.54 -1.02
C ALA A 211 5.69 2.26 -0.19
N GLU A 212 5.59 2.38 1.14
CA GLU A 212 5.61 1.23 2.07
C GLU A 212 4.40 0.32 1.83
N THR A 213 3.19 0.87 1.78
CA THR A 213 1.96 0.12 1.52
C THR A 213 2.00 -0.57 0.16
N GLN A 214 2.48 0.12 -0.88
CA GLN A 214 2.61 -0.46 -2.21
C GLN A 214 3.60 -1.65 -2.21
N THR A 215 4.74 -1.51 -1.52
CA THR A 215 5.74 -2.57 -1.41
C THR A 215 5.13 -3.81 -0.74
N LEU A 216 4.39 -3.62 0.36
CA LEU A 216 3.71 -4.73 1.06
C LEU A 216 2.72 -5.46 0.15
N PHE A 217 1.89 -4.74 -0.61
CA PHE A 217 0.97 -5.40 -1.54
C PHE A 217 1.66 -6.07 -2.73
N GLU A 218 2.80 -5.55 -3.21
CA GLU A 218 3.62 -6.20 -4.22
C GLU A 218 4.21 -7.52 -3.71
N GLU A 219 4.72 -7.54 -2.48
CA GLU A 219 5.21 -8.75 -1.81
C GLU A 219 4.10 -9.79 -1.62
N LEU A 220 2.93 -9.37 -1.10
CA LEU A 220 1.77 -10.25 -0.96
C LEU A 220 1.31 -10.80 -2.32
N ARG A 221 1.39 -10.01 -3.39
CA ARG A 221 1.02 -10.47 -4.74
C ARG A 221 1.98 -11.55 -5.22
N SER A 222 3.28 -11.32 -5.02
CA SER A 222 4.33 -12.30 -5.34
C SER A 222 4.12 -13.60 -4.57
N LEU A 223 3.81 -13.53 -3.28
CA LEU A 223 3.53 -14.70 -2.44
C LEU A 223 2.28 -15.45 -2.90
N ARG A 224 1.19 -14.75 -3.23
CA ARG A 224 -0.04 -15.37 -3.76
C ARG A 224 0.28 -16.15 -5.03
N ASP A 225 1.00 -15.53 -5.95
CA ASP A 225 1.38 -16.15 -7.21
C ASP A 225 2.28 -17.36 -6.96
N PHE A 226 3.26 -17.24 -6.06
CA PHE A 226 4.10 -18.37 -5.64
C PHE A 226 3.25 -19.54 -5.13
N TYR A 227 2.28 -19.31 -4.24
CA TYR A 227 1.44 -20.38 -3.70
C TYR A 227 0.50 -20.99 -4.74
N HIS A 228 0.02 -20.23 -5.71
CA HIS A 228 -0.68 -20.80 -6.87
C HIS A 228 0.21 -21.74 -7.69
N HIS A 229 1.47 -21.35 -7.92
CA HIS A 229 2.43 -22.22 -8.61
C HIS A 229 2.79 -23.45 -7.78
N PHE A 230 2.91 -23.31 -6.47
CA PHE A 230 3.15 -24.42 -5.54
C PHE A 230 2.02 -25.45 -5.61
N LEU A 231 0.76 -24.99 -5.52
CA LEU A 231 -0.43 -25.82 -5.69
C LEU A 231 -0.44 -26.56 -7.04
N GLY A 232 -0.24 -25.82 -8.14
CA GLY A 232 -0.21 -26.41 -9.48
C GLY A 232 0.94 -27.40 -9.67
N SER A 233 2.07 -27.20 -9.00
CA SER A 233 3.23 -28.11 -9.04
C SER A 233 2.98 -29.36 -8.21
N HIS A 234 2.34 -29.23 -7.04
CA HIS A 234 1.94 -30.38 -6.23
C HIS A 234 1.00 -31.32 -6.99
N MET A 235 0.03 -30.79 -7.73
CA MET A 235 -0.87 -31.62 -8.56
C MET A 235 -0.13 -32.47 -9.60
N LYS A 236 1.06 -32.05 -10.04
CA LYS A 236 1.90 -32.80 -11.00
C LYS A 236 2.80 -33.84 -10.32
N LEU A 237 2.91 -33.81 -8.99
CA LEU A 237 3.83 -34.67 -8.26
C LEU A 237 3.35 -36.13 -8.25
N ALA A 238 2.05 -36.37 -8.01
CA ALA A 238 1.47 -37.70 -8.03
C ALA A 238 1.71 -38.48 -9.36
N PRO A 239 1.38 -37.94 -10.55
CA PRO A 239 1.66 -38.65 -11.80
C PRO A 239 3.15 -38.84 -12.07
N GLU A 240 4.01 -37.91 -11.64
CA GLU A 240 5.47 -38.06 -11.76
C GLU A 240 6.01 -39.16 -10.84
N LEU A 241 5.51 -39.28 -9.61
CA LEU A 241 5.88 -40.37 -8.70
C LEU A 241 5.43 -41.73 -9.24
N GLU A 242 4.21 -41.83 -9.77
CA GLU A 242 3.75 -43.08 -10.40
C GLU A 242 4.60 -43.45 -11.63
N ARG A 243 4.96 -42.46 -12.46
CA ARG A 243 5.89 -42.68 -13.59
C ARG A 243 7.22 -43.26 -13.11
N ARG A 244 7.77 -42.74 -12.01
CA ARG A 244 9.03 -43.26 -11.41
C ARG A 244 8.87 -44.68 -10.89
N ARG A 245 7.76 -44.99 -10.21
CA ARG A 245 7.46 -46.36 -9.73
C ARG A 245 7.32 -47.36 -10.88
N GLN A 246 6.72 -46.95 -12.00
CA GLN A 246 6.60 -47.78 -13.19
C GLN A 246 7.98 -48.05 -13.81
N TYR A 247 8.82 -47.01 -13.90
CA TYR A 247 10.18 -47.15 -14.40
C TYR A 247 11.02 -48.08 -13.52
N GLU A 248 10.95 -47.93 -12.20
CA GLU A 248 11.66 -48.79 -11.25
C GLU A 248 11.22 -50.26 -11.37
N ARG A 249 9.92 -50.52 -11.40
CA ARG A 249 9.38 -51.88 -11.64
C ARG A 249 9.92 -52.48 -12.94
N HIS A 250 9.97 -51.69 -14.01
CA HIS A 250 10.49 -52.12 -15.30
C HIS A 250 11.99 -52.45 -15.25
N VAL A 251 12.80 -51.61 -14.60
CA VAL A 251 14.25 -51.87 -14.41
C VAL A 251 14.47 -53.13 -13.58
N THR A 252 13.75 -53.32 -12.48
CA THR A 252 13.85 -54.54 -11.65
C THR A 252 13.47 -55.78 -12.45
N GLN A 253 12.44 -55.70 -13.30
CA GLN A 253 12.09 -56.80 -14.20
C GLN A 253 13.23 -57.17 -15.16
N ILE A 254 13.88 -56.17 -15.79
CA ILE A 254 15.02 -56.40 -16.69
C ILE A 254 16.18 -57.06 -15.93
N ILE A 255 16.47 -56.60 -14.71
CA ILE A 255 17.52 -57.18 -13.87
C ILE A 255 17.23 -58.64 -13.57
N GLU A 256 16.01 -58.97 -13.15
CA GLU A 256 15.62 -60.34 -12.84
C GLU A 256 15.58 -61.25 -14.07
N GLU A 257 15.16 -60.74 -15.23
CA GLU A 257 15.27 -61.47 -16.50
C GLU A 257 16.73 -61.73 -16.89
N THR A 258 17.59 -60.74 -16.72
CA THR A 258 19.03 -60.86 -17.03
C THR A 258 19.71 -61.85 -16.08
N ARG A 259 19.39 -61.79 -14.78
CA ARG A 259 19.87 -62.77 -13.78
C ARG A 259 19.46 -64.19 -14.13
N ARG A 260 18.19 -64.40 -14.50
CA ARG A 260 17.69 -65.72 -14.94
C ARG A 260 18.42 -66.23 -16.18
N LYS A 261 18.64 -65.36 -17.17
CA LYS A 261 19.40 -65.71 -18.39
C LYS A 261 20.85 -66.08 -18.07
N LEU A 262 21.53 -65.31 -17.22
CA LEU A 262 22.90 -65.60 -16.80
C LEU A 262 23.00 -66.92 -16.03
N ALA A 263 22.05 -67.19 -15.13
CA ALA A 263 21.99 -68.45 -14.41
C ALA A 263 21.78 -69.67 -15.33
N ALA A 264 20.90 -69.55 -16.34
CA ALA A 264 20.69 -70.61 -17.33
C ALA A 264 21.95 -70.88 -18.17
N LEU A 265 22.67 -69.83 -18.60
CA LEU A 265 23.95 -69.98 -19.31
C LEU A 265 25.04 -70.62 -18.44
N ASP A 266 25.08 -70.28 -17.15
CA ASP A 266 26.02 -70.86 -16.19
C ASP A 266 25.74 -72.37 -15.96
N GLU A 267 24.47 -72.75 -15.86
CA GLU A 267 24.04 -74.14 -15.75
C GLU A 267 24.36 -74.96 -17.02
N GLU A 268 24.10 -74.39 -18.20
CA GLU A 268 24.45 -75.02 -19.49
C GLU A 268 25.95 -75.27 -19.61
N GLU A 269 26.79 -74.26 -19.33
CA GLU A 269 28.25 -74.42 -19.36
C GLU A 269 28.74 -75.40 -18.29
N SER A 270 28.13 -75.39 -17.10
CA SER A 270 28.44 -76.37 -16.06
C SER A 270 28.13 -77.80 -16.52
N ALA A 271 26.97 -78.02 -17.16
CA ALA A 271 26.60 -79.32 -17.71
C ALA A 271 27.57 -79.79 -18.80
N VAL A 272 27.99 -78.90 -19.72
CA VAL A 272 29.00 -79.19 -20.74
C VAL A 272 30.34 -79.58 -20.11
N ARG A 273 30.77 -78.86 -19.06
CA ARG A 273 32.02 -79.16 -18.33
C ARG A 273 31.96 -80.50 -17.62
N VAL A 274 30.84 -80.83 -16.96
CA VAL A 274 30.64 -82.11 -16.30
C VAL A 274 30.70 -83.24 -17.32
N ALA A 275 29.96 -83.14 -18.43
CA ALA A 275 29.97 -84.12 -19.51
C ALA A 275 31.39 -84.34 -20.08
N PHE A 276 32.12 -83.25 -20.35
CA PHE A 276 33.51 -83.33 -20.80
C PHE A 276 34.42 -84.03 -19.77
N CYS A 277 34.26 -83.72 -18.48
CA CYS A 277 35.04 -84.35 -17.42
C CYS A 277 34.72 -85.84 -17.30
N ASP A 278 33.46 -86.23 -17.36
CA ASP A 278 33.04 -87.63 -17.30
C ASP A 278 33.63 -88.46 -18.45
N GLU A 279 33.66 -87.88 -19.66
CA GLU A 279 34.19 -88.56 -20.85
C GLU A 279 35.72 -88.62 -20.90
N HIS A 280 36.40 -87.52 -20.53
CA HIS A 280 37.81 -87.32 -20.84
C HIS A 280 38.74 -87.22 -19.62
N ALA A 281 38.26 -86.86 -18.42
CA ALA A 281 39.14 -86.51 -17.29
C ALA A 281 40.05 -87.67 -16.85
N ARG A 282 39.59 -88.92 -16.99
CA ARG A 282 40.40 -90.11 -16.67
C ARG A 282 41.68 -90.25 -17.50
N PHE A 283 41.74 -89.61 -18.67
CA PHE A 283 42.88 -89.64 -19.58
C PHE A 283 43.77 -88.40 -19.50
N LEU A 284 43.34 -87.37 -18.75
CA LEU A 284 44.04 -86.09 -18.67
C LEU A 284 44.69 -85.92 -17.29
N PRO A 285 46.02 -85.81 -17.20
CA PRO A 285 46.67 -85.56 -15.93
C PRO A 285 46.27 -84.19 -15.40
N ALA A 286 46.05 -84.12 -14.08
CA ALA A 286 45.62 -82.93 -13.36
C ALA A 286 46.45 -81.66 -13.63
N SER A 287 47.74 -81.84 -13.95
CA SER A 287 48.70 -80.78 -14.21
C SER A 287 48.58 -80.14 -15.59
N LEU A 288 47.86 -80.77 -16.53
CA LEU A 288 47.78 -80.29 -17.92
C LEU A 288 46.96 -79.01 -18.03
N CYS A 289 45.89 -78.88 -17.24
CA CYS A 289 45.01 -77.71 -17.28
C CYS A 289 44.44 -77.42 -15.88
N PRO A 290 45.13 -76.59 -15.07
CA PRO A 290 44.71 -76.25 -13.72
C PRO A 290 43.31 -75.64 -13.67
N GLN A 291 42.89 -74.93 -14.74
CA GLN A 291 41.56 -74.30 -14.82
C GLN A 291 40.41 -75.32 -14.79
N ILE A 292 40.64 -76.58 -15.16
CA ILE A 292 39.62 -77.64 -15.13
C ILE A 292 39.36 -78.14 -13.70
N LYS A 293 40.28 -77.90 -12.74
CA LYS A 293 40.19 -78.38 -11.35
C LYS A 293 39.82 -77.33 -10.31
N VAL A 294 40.06 -76.05 -10.57
CA VAL A 294 39.82 -74.98 -9.58
C VAL A 294 38.36 -74.56 -9.62
N GLY A 295 37.51 -75.27 -8.86
CA GLY A 295 36.21 -74.82 -8.37
C GLY A 295 35.21 -74.31 -9.40
N PHE A 296 34.18 -75.10 -9.66
CA PHE A 296 33.00 -74.88 -10.53
C PHE A 296 32.17 -73.60 -10.29
N GLY A 297 32.66 -72.59 -9.57
CA GLY A 297 31.93 -71.33 -9.37
C GLY A 297 32.40 -70.26 -10.34
N VAL A 298 31.58 -69.90 -11.32
CA VAL A 298 31.71 -68.57 -11.95
C VAL A 298 31.44 -67.55 -10.86
N ARG A 299 32.50 -66.94 -10.32
CA ARG A 299 32.39 -65.89 -9.31
C ARG A 299 31.95 -64.61 -10.00
N TRP A 300 30.67 -64.52 -10.35
CA TRP A 300 30.02 -63.25 -10.64
C TRP A 300 30.18 -62.38 -9.38
N ARG A 301 31.12 -61.43 -9.40
CA ARG A 301 31.22 -60.46 -8.32
C ARG A 301 29.96 -59.61 -8.41
N SER A 302 29.07 -59.76 -7.43
CA SER A 302 28.03 -58.75 -7.20
C SER A 302 28.72 -57.38 -7.12
N PRO A 303 28.24 -56.36 -7.84
CA PRO A 303 28.68 -55.00 -7.56
C PRO A 303 28.31 -54.70 -6.11
N SER A 304 29.31 -54.45 -5.28
CA SER A 304 29.16 -53.87 -3.95
C SER A 304 28.64 -52.45 -4.05
#